data_AF-A0A352QRC6-F1
#
_entry.id   AF-A0A352QRC6-F1
#
_cell.length_a   1.000
_cell.length_b   1.000
_cell.length_c   1.000
_cell.angle_alpha   90.00
_cell.angle_beta   90.00
_cell.angle_gamma   90.00
#
_symmetry.space_group_name_H-M   'P 1'
#
loop_
_entity.id
_entity.type
_entity.pdbx_description
1 polymer ?
#
loop_
_entity_poly.entity_id
_entity_poly.type
_entity_poly.pdbx_seq_one_letter_code
_entity_poly.pdbx_strand_id
1 'polypeptide(L)'
;MLAALLTVLPFAAPAAEPVADEAVFVEGARYDAVLRRQEQSWRLLPAEGHDVKLRVAESCHAGSPPPRGLWLLTTGRDGRPTLLAPSATPLPAGHPGEVVLVPCGQPLPTGTPALAVPETLVQWLAENSGAVYVAD
;
A
#
# COMPACT_ATOMS: atom_id res chain seq x y z
N MET A 1 8.63 66.17 17.60
CA MET A 1 8.03 65.30 16.57
C MET A 1 8.32 63.86 16.98
N LEU A 2 7.30 63.10 17.38
CA LEU A 2 7.43 61.68 17.75
C LEU A 2 7.58 60.83 16.49
N ALA A 3 8.63 60.01 16.40
CA ALA A 3 8.78 58.99 15.36
C ALA A 3 8.16 57.67 15.85
N ALA A 4 7.09 57.22 15.19
CA ALA A 4 6.43 55.96 15.49
C ALA A 4 7.15 54.79 14.79
N LEU A 5 7.65 53.83 15.58
CA LEU A 5 8.17 52.56 15.10
C LEU A 5 7.00 51.61 14.79
N LEU A 6 6.84 51.24 13.52
CA LEU A 6 5.94 50.16 13.08
C LEU A 6 6.68 48.82 13.16
N THR A 7 6.30 47.98 14.11
CA THR A 7 6.70 46.57 14.19
C THR A 7 5.85 45.74 13.23
N VAL A 8 6.47 45.20 12.17
CA VAL A 8 5.84 44.23 11.27
C VAL A 8 5.91 42.85 11.95
N LEU A 9 4.77 42.29 12.32
CA LEU A 9 4.65 40.92 12.81
C LEU A 9 4.70 39.95 11.61
N PRO A 10 5.53 38.90 11.64
CA PRO A 10 5.55 37.88 10.59
C PRO A 10 4.28 37.04 10.65
N PHE A 11 3.58 36.95 9.52
CA PHE A 11 2.44 36.06 9.34
C PHE A 11 2.99 34.63 9.21
N ALA A 12 2.91 33.85 10.28
CA ALA A 12 3.22 32.42 10.22
C ALA A 12 2.11 31.72 9.43
N ALA A 13 2.46 31.16 8.27
CA ALA A 13 1.55 30.32 7.52
C ALA A 13 1.18 29.09 8.36
N PRO A 14 -0.11 28.69 8.44
CA PRO A 14 -0.48 27.48 9.13
C PRO A 14 0.19 26.29 8.44
N ALA A 15 0.97 25.53 9.20
CA ALA A 15 1.43 24.22 8.75
C ALA A 15 0.17 23.38 8.50
N ALA A 16 0.01 22.88 7.28
CA ALA A 16 -1.08 21.97 6.96
C ALA A 16 -0.95 20.74 7.86
N GLU A 17 -1.91 20.56 8.76
CA GLU A 17 -1.97 19.35 9.57
C GLU A 17 -2.20 18.16 8.63
N PRO A 18 -1.36 17.11 8.67
CA PRO A 18 -1.63 15.91 7.89
C PRO A 18 -3.00 15.38 8.29
N VAL A 19 -3.80 15.00 7.30
CA VAL A 19 -5.13 14.43 7.54
C VAL A 19 -4.93 13.21 8.45
N ALA A 20 -5.70 13.12 9.54
CA ALA A 20 -5.53 12.09 10.58
C ALA A 20 -5.45 10.65 10.04
N ASP A 21 -5.97 10.39 8.85
CA ASP A 21 -5.83 9.12 8.13
C ASP A 21 -4.37 8.74 7.82
N GLU A 22 -3.49 9.70 7.50
CA GLU A 22 -2.07 9.42 7.23
C GLU A 22 -1.28 9.10 8.51
N ALA A 23 -1.75 9.61 9.66
CA ALA A 23 -1.08 9.43 10.95
C ALA A 23 -1.28 8.04 11.59
N VAL A 24 -2.14 7.17 11.01
CA VAL A 24 -2.42 5.82 11.54
C VAL A 24 -1.53 4.74 10.91
N PHE A 25 -0.85 5.05 9.80
CA PHE A 25 -0.05 4.11 9.01
C PHE A 25 1.44 4.34 9.24
N VAL A 26 2.05 3.53 10.11
CA VAL A 26 3.48 3.59 10.43
C VAL A 26 4.23 2.52 9.62
N GLU A 27 5.06 2.97 8.68
CA GLU A 27 5.96 2.12 7.86
C GLU A 27 6.84 1.23 8.75
N GLY A 28 6.95 -0.06 8.42
CA GLY A 28 7.81 -1.02 9.10
C GLY A 28 7.38 -1.42 10.52
N ALA A 29 6.34 -0.78 11.07
CA ALA A 29 5.75 -1.13 12.36
C ALA A 29 4.34 -1.74 12.23
N ARG A 30 3.60 -1.39 11.18
CA ARG A 30 2.24 -1.90 10.92
C ARG A 30 2.06 -2.58 9.57
N TYR A 31 3.02 -2.41 8.68
CA TYR A 31 3.08 -3.06 7.38
C TYR A 31 4.52 -3.12 6.90
N ASP A 32 4.81 -4.17 6.14
CA ASP A 32 6.17 -4.53 5.72
C ASP A 32 6.34 -4.36 4.20
N ALA A 33 5.29 -3.97 3.49
CA ALA A 33 5.35 -3.65 2.08
C ALA A 33 4.40 -2.51 1.70
N VAL A 34 4.78 -1.74 0.68
CA VAL A 34 3.97 -0.70 0.06
C VAL A 34 3.79 -1.03 -1.41
N LEU A 35 2.54 -1.18 -1.85
CA LEU A 35 2.17 -1.21 -3.27
C LEU A 35 1.77 0.19 -3.71
N ARG A 36 2.45 0.73 -4.71
CA ARG A 36 2.04 1.92 -5.45
C ARG A 36 1.21 1.50 -6.67
N ARG A 37 -0.08 1.77 -6.64
CA ARG A 37 -1.05 1.25 -7.61
C ARG A 37 -0.80 1.79 -9.01
N GLN A 38 -0.49 3.08 -9.14
CA GLN A 38 -0.35 3.73 -10.45
C GLN A 38 0.94 3.32 -11.15
N GLU A 39 2.04 3.18 -10.41
CA GLU A 39 3.33 2.77 -10.98
C GLU A 39 3.55 1.26 -11.03
N GLN A 40 2.58 0.46 -10.53
CA GLN A 40 2.72 -0.98 -10.30
C GLN A 40 4.09 -1.34 -9.71
N SER A 41 4.45 -0.60 -8.65
CA SER A 41 5.74 -0.74 -8.00
C SER A 41 5.56 -1.09 -6.53
N TRP A 42 6.53 -1.83 -6.02
CA TRP A 42 6.55 -2.29 -4.65
C TRP A 42 7.76 -1.69 -3.95
N ARG A 43 7.55 -1.31 -2.69
CA ARG A 43 8.64 -1.08 -1.75
C ARG A 43 8.52 -2.07 -0.61
N LEU A 44 9.55 -2.86 -0.40
CA LEU A 44 9.63 -3.87 0.65
C LEU A 44 10.40 -3.27 1.81
N LEU A 45 9.88 -3.45 3.03
CA LEU A 45 10.34 -2.84 4.27
C LEU A 45 10.72 -3.98 5.24
N PRO A 46 11.83 -4.69 5.01
CA PRO A 46 12.23 -5.78 5.89
C PRO A 46 12.51 -5.24 7.30
N ALA A 47 12.26 -6.07 8.32
CA ALA A 47 12.57 -5.71 9.71
C ALA A 47 14.06 -5.41 9.94
N GLU A 48 14.94 -6.04 9.13
CA GLU A 48 16.38 -5.83 9.13
C GLU A 48 16.88 -5.56 7.71
N GLY A 49 17.84 -4.64 7.58
CA GLY A 49 18.44 -4.30 6.29
C GLY A 49 17.85 -3.04 5.65
N HIS A 50 17.89 -2.99 4.32
CA HIS A 50 17.49 -1.81 3.55
C HIS A 50 16.20 -2.04 2.79
N ASP A 51 15.40 -0.97 2.64
CA ASP A 51 14.22 -0.96 1.77
C ASP A 51 14.58 -1.41 0.34
N VAL A 52 13.79 -2.32 -0.21
CA VAL A 52 13.94 -2.80 -1.58
C VAL A 52 12.84 -2.19 -2.44
N LYS A 53 13.21 -1.48 -3.51
CA LYS A 53 12.26 -0.99 -4.52
C LYS A 53 12.23 -1.95 -5.70
N LEU A 54 11.04 -2.45 -6.01
CA LEU A 54 10.78 -3.38 -7.10
C LEU A 54 9.79 -2.74 -8.07
N ARG A 55 10.19 -2.56 -9.32
CA ARG A 55 9.25 -2.22 -10.40
C ARG A 55 8.80 -3.50 -11.08
N VAL A 56 7.49 -3.68 -11.21
CA VAL A 56 6.92 -4.85 -11.90
C VAL A 56 7.04 -4.62 -13.41
N ALA A 57 7.54 -5.61 -14.13
CA ALA A 57 7.64 -5.55 -15.59
C ALA A 57 6.24 -5.50 -16.22
N GLU A 58 6.07 -4.72 -17.30
CA GLU A 58 4.80 -4.57 -18.03
C GLU A 58 4.15 -5.91 -18.42
N SER A 59 4.96 -6.92 -18.76
CA SER A 59 4.48 -8.27 -19.10
C SER A 59 3.79 -9.00 -17.93
N CYS A 60 3.96 -8.50 -16.71
CA CYS A 60 3.29 -9.01 -15.52
C CYS A 60 2.09 -8.15 -15.10
N HIS A 61 1.83 -7.02 -15.76
CA HIS A 61 0.71 -6.16 -15.41
C HIS A 61 -0.59 -6.84 -15.80
N ALA A 62 -1.25 -7.47 -14.82
CA ALA A 62 -2.53 -8.13 -15.01
C ALA A 62 -3.36 -8.11 -13.72
N GLY A 63 -4.67 -8.11 -13.90
CA GLY A 63 -5.62 -8.04 -12.79
C GLY A 63 -5.91 -6.61 -12.37
N SER A 64 -6.40 -6.42 -11.15
CA SER A 64 -6.79 -5.11 -10.63
C SER A 64 -6.14 -4.91 -9.26
N PRO A 65 -5.30 -3.86 -9.09
CA PRO A 65 -4.68 -3.61 -7.79
C PRO A 65 -5.75 -3.25 -6.76
N PRO A 66 -5.57 -3.66 -5.48
CA PRO A 66 -6.52 -3.34 -4.43
C PRO A 66 -6.75 -1.81 -4.31
N PRO A 67 -7.93 -1.37 -3.84
CA PRO A 67 -8.13 0.00 -3.39
C PRO A 67 -7.08 0.47 -2.38
N ARG A 68 -6.87 1.80 -2.28
CA ARG A 68 -5.95 2.38 -1.31
C ARG A 68 -6.32 1.98 0.13
N GLY A 69 -5.31 1.82 0.98
CA GLY A 69 -5.48 1.48 2.39
C GLY A 69 -4.62 0.30 2.83
N LEU A 70 -4.79 -0.12 4.08
CA LEU A 70 -4.08 -1.26 4.65
C LEU A 70 -4.76 -2.56 4.25
N TRP A 71 -3.98 -3.55 3.86
CA TRP A 71 -4.45 -4.90 3.53
C TRP A 71 -3.64 -5.93 4.31
N LEU A 72 -4.31 -6.88 4.93
CA LEU A 72 -3.67 -7.98 5.65
C LEU A 72 -3.26 -9.06 4.66
N LEU A 73 -2.05 -9.59 4.79
CA LEU A 73 -1.65 -10.76 4.01
C LEU A 73 -2.09 -12.01 4.76
N THR A 74 -2.84 -12.87 4.08
CA THR A 74 -3.31 -14.15 4.61
C THR A 74 -3.14 -15.25 3.56
N THR A 75 -3.41 -16.48 3.95
CA THR A 75 -3.51 -17.62 3.04
C THR A 75 -4.99 -17.90 2.77
N GLY A 76 -5.39 -17.80 1.51
CA GLY A 76 -6.74 -18.12 1.04
C GLY A 76 -7.08 -19.60 1.15
N ARG A 77 -8.35 -19.95 0.90
CA ARG A 77 -8.86 -21.33 0.99
C ARG A 77 -8.20 -22.30 0.01
N ASP A 78 -7.66 -21.78 -1.08
CA ASP A 78 -6.93 -22.51 -2.11
C ASP A 78 -5.41 -22.56 -1.86
N GLY A 79 -4.96 -22.08 -0.69
CA GLY A 79 -3.55 -22.03 -0.33
C GLY A 79 -2.79 -20.86 -0.95
N ARG A 80 -3.45 -19.96 -1.69
CA ARG A 80 -2.79 -18.81 -2.33
C ARG A 80 -2.67 -17.64 -1.35
N PRO A 81 -1.59 -16.86 -1.44
CA PRO A 81 -1.51 -15.58 -0.73
C PRO A 81 -2.62 -14.63 -1.19
N THR A 82 -3.34 -14.08 -0.23
CA THR A 82 -4.51 -13.23 -0.45
C THR A 82 -4.40 -11.99 0.42
N LEU A 83 -4.69 -10.84 -0.17
CA LEU A 83 -4.85 -9.58 0.54
C LEU A 83 -6.29 -9.47 1.04
N LEU A 84 -6.47 -9.33 2.35
CA LEU A 84 -7.76 -9.18 3.02
C LEU A 84 -7.89 -7.77 3.60
N ALA A 85 -8.97 -7.07 3.25
CA ALA A 85 -9.28 -5.76 3.76
C ALA A 85 -9.79 -5.83 5.22
N PRO A 86 -9.12 -5.21 6.20
CA PRO A 86 -9.72 -4.96 7.50
C PRO A 86 -10.89 -3.98 7.39
N SER A 87 -11.81 -3.99 8.36
CA SER A 87 -13.06 -3.20 8.34
C SER A 87 -12.88 -1.69 8.16
N ALA A 88 -11.71 -1.16 8.50
CA ALA A 88 -11.38 0.26 8.32
C ALA A 88 -10.95 0.63 6.89
N THR A 89 -10.76 -0.35 6.01
CA THR A 89 -10.34 -0.11 4.63
C THR A 89 -11.53 0.39 3.82
N PRO A 90 -11.44 1.59 3.20
CA PRO A 90 -12.51 2.09 2.35
C PRO A 90 -12.59 1.25 1.08
N LEU A 91 -13.68 0.50 0.94
CA LEU A 91 -13.94 -0.36 -0.22
C LEU A 91 -15.07 0.21 -1.10
N PRO A 92 -14.97 0.10 -2.44
CA PRO A 92 -16.11 0.33 -3.31
C PRO A 92 -17.29 -0.58 -2.94
N ALA A 93 -18.52 -0.09 -3.14
CA ALA A 93 -19.72 -0.88 -2.89
C ALA A 93 -19.70 -2.21 -3.67
N GLY A 94 -19.94 -3.32 -2.97
CA GLY A 94 -19.94 -4.67 -3.55
C GLY A 94 -18.55 -5.30 -3.73
N HIS A 95 -17.46 -4.61 -3.36
CA HIS A 95 -16.13 -5.22 -3.36
C HIS A 95 -16.05 -6.33 -2.29
N PRO A 96 -15.54 -7.53 -2.59
CA PRO A 96 -15.55 -8.67 -1.66
C PRO A 96 -14.60 -8.48 -0.47
N GLY A 97 -13.70 -7.50 -0.54
CA GLY A 97 -12.68 -7.26 0.49
C GLY A 97 -11.50 -8.20 0.42
N GLU A 98 -11.36 -8.95 -0.68
CA GLU A 98 -10.27 -9.90 -0.90
C GLU A 98 -9.66 -9.67 -2.29
N VAL A 99 -8.34 -9.76 -2.40
CA VAL A 99 -7.60 -9.75 -3.67
C VAL A 99 -6.55 -10.85 -3.64
N VAL A 100 -6.63 -11.81 -4.56
CA VAL A 100 -5.70 -12.94 -4.65
C VAL A 100 -4.40 -12.50 -5.33
N LEU A 101 -3.25 -12.84 -4.75
CA LEU A 101 -1.95 -12.63 -5.38
C LEU A 101 -1.61 -13.84 -6.26
N VAL A 102 -1.33 -13.58 -7.53
CA VAL A 102 -1.07 -14.62 -8.53
C VAL A 102 0.32 -14.39 -9.13
N PRO A 103 1.20 -15.40 -9.20
CA PRO A 103 2.47 -15.25 -9.90
C PRO A 103 2.29 -14.80 -11.35
N CYS A 104 3.15 -13.90 -11.84
CA CYS A 104 3.16 -13.46 -13.24
C CYS A 104 3.10 -14.64 -14.22
N GLY A 105 2.35 -14.48 -15.32
CA GLY A 105 2.25 -15.51 -16.36
C GLY A 105 1.33 -16.68 -16.01
N GLN A 106 0.77 -16.73 -14.79
CA GLN A 106 -0.29 -17.66 -14.45
C GLN A 106 -1.68 -17.08 -14.79
N PRO A 107 -2.67 -17.94 -15.11
CA PRO A 107 -4.04 -17.49 -15.32
C PRO A 107 -4.63 -16.86 -14.05
N LEU A 108 -5.30 -15.72 -14.21
CA LEU A 108 -6.05 -15.10 -13.12
C LEU A 108 -7.38 -15.83 -12.90
N PRO A 109 -7.83 -16.01 -11.64
CA PRO A 109 -9.13 -16.60 -11.34
C PRO A 109 -10.28 -15.73 -11.87
N THR A 110 -11.37 -16.37 -12.30
CA THR A 110 -12.58 -15.68 -12.73
C THR A 110 -13.50 -15.42 -11.54
N GLY A 111 -14.13 -14.25 -11.50
CA GLY A 111 -15.12 -13.90 -10.46
C GLY A 111 -14.55 -13.44 -9.12
N THR A 112 -13.22 -13.51 -8.92
CA THR A 112 -12.54 -13.00 -7.72
C THR A 112 -11.50 -11.96 -8.13
N PRO A 113 -11.40 -10.81 -7.44
CA PRO A 113 -10.31 -9.87 -7.68
C PRO A 113 -8.95 -10.54 -7.49
N ALA A 114 -8.04 -10.29 -8.43
CA ALA A 114 -6.69 -10.82 -8.38
C ALA A 114 -5.70 -9.79 -8.93
N LEU A 115 -4.46 -9.88 -8.46
CA LEU A 115 -3.34 -9.06 -8.92
C LEU A 115 -2.17 -9.98 -9.27
N ALA A 116 -1.64 -9.82 -10.49
CA ALA A 116 -0.42 -10.49 -10.89
C ALA A 116 0.80 -9.82 -10.24
N VAL A 117 1.71 -10.64 -9.70
CA VAL A 117 2.91 -10.20 -8.99
C VAL A 117 4.09 -11.13 -9.29
N PRO A 118 5.34 -10.63 -9.28
CA PRO A 118 6.52 -11.49 -9.45
C PRO A 118 6.54 -12.64 -8.44
N GLU A 119 6.92 -13.83 -8.87
CA GLU A 119 6.95 -15.01 -7.99
C GLU A 119 7.84 -14.81 -6.77
N THR A 120 9.00 -14.16 -6.96
CA THR A 120 9.92 -13.79 -5.88
C THR A 120 9.30 -12.82 -4.88
N LEU A 121 8.40 -11.94 -5.34
CA LEU A 121 7.66 -11.04 -4.46
C LEU A 121 6.61 -11.82 -3.64
N VAL A 122 5.90 -12.78 -4.26
CA VAL A 122 4.95 -13.64 -3.54
C VAL A 122 5.64 -14.38 -2.40
N GLN A 123 6.80 -14.98 -2.67
CA GLN A 123 7.61 -15.69 -1.69
C GLN A 123 8.08 -14.75 -0.57
N TRP A 124 8.63 -13.59 -0.92
CA TRP A 124 9.08 -12.61 0.07
C TRP A 124 7.95 -12.15 0.99
N LEU A 125 6.78 -11.83 0.42
CA LEU A 125 5.60 -11.41 1.17
C LEU A 125 5.16 -12.50 2.15
N ALA A 126 5.10 -13.77 1.72
CA ALA A 126 4.70 -14.88 2.57
C ALA A 126 5.63 -15.10 3.76
N GLU A 127 6.92 -14.78 3.62
CA GLU A 127 7.93 -14.96 4.66
C GLU A 127 8.09 -13.75 5.59
N ASN A 128 7.87 -12.54 5.07
CA ASN A 128 8.31 -11.30 5.73
C ASN A 128 7.17 -10.32 6.03
N SER A 129 5.96 -10.55 5.53
CA SER A 129 4.90 -9.54 5.57
C SER A 129 3.63 -10.04 6.24
N GLY A 130 3.17 -9.30 7.25
CA GLY A 130 1.83 -9.48 7.81
C GLY A 130 0.79 -8.57 7.16
N ALA A 131 1.23 -7.43 6.62
CA ALA A 131 0.35 -6.45 5.99
C ALA A 131 1.06 -5.64 4.90
N VAL A 132 0.27 -5.22 3.92
CA VAL A 132 0.66 -4.38 2.79
C VAL A 132 -0.13 -3.08 2.87
N TYR A 133 0.55 -1.94 2.80
CA TYR A 133 -0.11 -0.67 2.55
C TYR A 133 -0.22 -0.42 1.05
N VAL A 134 -1.42 -0.13 0.58
CA VAL A 134 -1.68 0.19 -0.82
C VAL A 134 -1.86 1.69 -0.93
N ALA A 135 -0.93 2.31 -1.64
CA ALA A 135 -0.90 3.74 -1.96
C ALA A 135 -1.19 3.95 -3.44
N ASP A 136 -1.53 5.19 -3.81
CA ASP A 136 -1.60 5.57 -5.22
C ASP A 136 -0.20 5.60 -5.85
#